data_AF-A0A7R9Q8A1-F1
#
_entry.id   AF-A0A7R9Q8A1-F1
#
_cell.length_a   1.000
_cell.length_b   1.000
_cell.length_c   1.000
_cell.angle_alpha   90.00
_cell.angle_beta   90.00
_cell.angle_gamma   90.00
#
_symmetry.space_group_name_H-M   'P 1'
#
loop_
_entity.id
_entity.type
_entity.pdbx_description
1 polymer ?
#
loop_
_entity_poly.entity_id
_entity_poly.type
_entity_poly.pdbx_seq_one_letter_code
_entity_poly.pdbx_strand_id
1 'polypeptide(L)'
;MDTNTGTNFDFNTKPYSDILANDLVANVIKGGKVGTYRHLKLPNGHIAMGPEKLYPDCLLGFEYVGRRADTGERVMGLEFGRMFCNSVNVIDKYMSSIPEHWSMAEAVTVLSTYSTVHYGLIKKANLRKDESVLIHSGAGGVGQAAINVCKHYECDIYATVETETKKQFLINTHNIPENRIFISTDVYFNDEIMDATDGQGVDVVFNSLMGEKLSTGFECLAISGRFVQIGRYDTIDGKQLPINDSIRDIQFTTIFMDYVIMNDSHYLDEFYDWMHKNSTNNCIKPLNYTVFEAKDADKAFRYMTSGEHIGKIVVKMRDEESERTAITFIRPVPELLVSVKTYFNPNKVYIITGVTASAIDQCSGIEDMYLSITLTELQNMRPNSKPITRSPVSALRPTYSNPNKQSGNTLGIKPLKSNQITICFQI
;
A
#
# COMPACT_ATOMS: atom_id res chain seq x y z
N MET A 1 -33.76 1.37 -31.26
CA MET A 1 -34.15 0.39 -30.24
C MET A 1 -32.87 -0.04 -29.56
N ASP A 2 -32.75 0.30 -28.28
CA ASP A 2 -31.58 0.03 -27.43
C ASP A 2 -31.24 -1.46 -27.33
N THR A 3 -29.94 -1.78 -27.35
CA THR A 3 -29.41 -3.02 -26.78
C THR A 3 -28.13 -2.72 -26.01
N ASN A 4 -28.29 -1.94 -24.94
CA ASN A 4 -27.31 -1.77 -23.89
C ASN A 4 -27.67 -2.76 -22.77
N THR A 5 -27.37 -4.05 -22.94
CA THR A 5 -27.53 -5.04 -21.87
C THR A 5 -26.28 -5.09 -21.01
N GLY A 6 -25.93 -3.96 -20.40
CA GLY A 6 -25.13 -3.96 -19.19
C GLY A 6 -26.03 -4.51 -18.09
N THR A 7 -25.75 -5.71 -17.58
CA THR A 7 -26.43 -6.22 -16.40
C THR A 7 -26.19 -5.24 -15.26
N ASN A 8 -27.24 -4.56 -14.81
CA ASN A 8 -27.20 -3.75 -13.61
C ASN A 8 -26.73 -4.61 -12.42
N PHE A 9 -25.98 -4.00 -11.51
CA PHE A 9 -25.57 -4.65 -10.27
C PHE A 9 -26.81 -5.08 -9.47
N ASP A 10 -26.93 -6.39 -9.19
CA ASP A 10 -28.01 -6.97 -8.41
C ASP A 10 -27.43 -8.00 -7.41
N PHE A 11 -27.70 -7.76 -6.13
CA PHE A 11 -27.28 -8.59 -4.98
C PHE A 11 -27.70 -10.07 -5.11
N ASN A 12 -28.76 -10.36 -5.86
CA ASN A 12 -29.35 -11.69 -5.96
C ASN A 12 -28.91 -12.47 -7.21
N THR A 13 -28.18 -11.82 -8.13
CA THR A 13 -27.74 -12.46 -9.38
C THR A 13 -26.30 -12.97 -9.27
N LYS A 14 -26.04 -14.18 -9.75
CA LYS A 14 -24.66 -14.64 -9.98
C LYS A 14 -24.07 -13.85 -11.16
N PRO A 15 -22.83 -13.32 -11.05
CA PRO A 15 -21.79 -13.68 -10.07
C PRO A 15 -21.74 -12.82 -8.79
N TYR A 16 -22.55 -11.77 -8.66
CA TYR A 16 -22.45 -10.79 -7.56
C TYR A 16 -22.77 -11.37 -6.18
N SER A 17 -23.75 -12.28 -6.10
CA SER A 17 -24.09 -12.98 -4.84
C SER A 17 -22.90 -13.78 -4.30
N ASP A 18 -22.17 -14.46 -5.19
CA ASP A 18 -21.01 -15.29 -4.83
C ASP A 18 -19.79 -14.42 -4.47
N ILE A 19 -19.65 -13.26 -5.11
CA ILE A 19 -18.61 -12.26 -4.83
C ILE A 19 -18.82 -11.63 -3.45
N LEU A 20 -20.06 -11.22 -3.13
CA LEU A 20 -20.40 -10.56 -1.87
C LEU A 20 -20.35 -11.52 -0.67
N ALA A 21 -20.60 -12.82 -0.89
CA ALA A 21 -20.46 -13.85 0.14
C ALA A 21 -19.01 -14.00 0.67
N ASN A 22 -18.01 -13.51 -0.08
CA ASN A 22 -16.60 -13.54 0.37
C ASN A 22 -16.27 -12.43 1.38
N ASP A 23 -17.20 -11.51 1.66
CA ASP A 23 -17.08 -10.45 2.67
C ASP A 23 -15.78 -9.63 2.48
N LEU A 24 -15.53 -9.28 1.21
CA LEU A 24 -14.40 -8.48 0.76
C LEU A 24 -14.81 -7.01 0.70
N VAL A 25 -13.97 -6.12 1.22
CA VAL A 25 -14.25 -4.68 1.30
C VAL A 25 -14.20 -4.00 -0.08
N ALA A 26 -13.44 -4.56 -1.03
CA ALA A 26 -13.41 -4.13 -2.42
C ALA A 26 -13.30 -5.33 -3.38
N ASN A 27 -14.21 -5.40 -4.34
CA ASN A 27 -14.27 -6.48 -5.33
C ASN A 27 -13.98 -5.91 -6.73
N VAL A 28 -12.97 -6.43 -7.41
CA VAL A 28 -12.62 -6.04 -8.79
C VAL A 28 -13.00 -7.17 -9.72
N ILE A 29 -13.81 -6.90 -10.75
CA ILE A 29 -14.13 -7.86 -11.80
C ILE A 29 -13.42 -7.40 -13.07
N LYS A 30 -12.39 -8.13 -13.52
CA LYS A 30 -11.64 -7.85 -14.75
C LYS A 30 -11.72 -9.06 -15.68
N GLY A 31 -12.31 -8.89 -16.87
CA GLY A 31 -12.44 -9.97 -17.87
C GLY A 31 -13.21 -11.21 -17.38
N GLY A 32 -14.27 -11.01 -16.58
CA GLY A 32 -15.05 -12.11 -15.98
C GLY A 32 -14.37 -12.81 -14.79
N LYS A 33 -13.16 -12.39 -14.41
CA LYS A 33 -12.43 -12.91 -13.24
C LYS A 33 -12.52 -11.93 -12.08
N VAL A 34 -12.75 -12.46 -10.88
CA VAL A 34 -12.78 -11.70 -9.63
C VAL A 34 -11.36 -11.59 -9.09
N GLY A 35 -10.95 -10.40 -8.67
CA GLY A 35 -9.66 -10.12 -8.04
C GLY A 35 -9.75 -8.91 -7.11
N THR A 36 -8.62 -8.50 -6.54
CA THR A 36 -8.53 -7.29 -5.70
C THR A 36 -7.33 -6.45 -6.14
N TYR A 37 -7.52 -5.15 -6.36
CA TYR A 37 -6.39 -4.20 -6.46
C TYR A 37 -6.01 -3.79 -5.04
N ARG A 38 -5.00 -4.46 -4.45
CA ARG A 38 -4.31 -4.13 -3.18
C ARG A 38 -5.17 -3.54 -2.04
N HIS A 39 -6.44 -3.92 -1.96
CA HIS A 39 -7.36 -3.57 -0.88
C HIS A 39 -8.25 -4.78 -0.53
N LEU A 40 -7.68 -5.62 0.36
CA LEU A 40 -8.34 -6.34 1.47
C LEU A 40 -9.17 -7.62 1.20
N LYS A 41 -8.55 -8.77 1.53
CA LYS A 41 -8.78 -9.52 2.79
C LYS A 41 -7.50 -10.32 3.12
N LEU A 42 -7.00 -10.26 4.36
CA LEU A 42 -5.96 -11.17 4.84
C LEU A 42 -6.67 -12.29 5.62
N PRO A 43 -6.42 -13.57 5.31
CA PRO A 43 -7.09 -14.67 5.99
C PRO A 43 -6.56 -14.80 7.42
N ASN A 44 -7.50 -14.70 8.37
CA ASN A 44 -7.51 -15.30 9.70
C ASN A 44 -6.22 -15.27 10.52
N GLY A 45 -6.19 -14.37 11.51
CA GLY A 45 -6.04 -14.83 12.89
C GLY A 45 -4.80 -14.42 13.66
N HIS A 46 -3.63 -14.25 13.05
CA HIS A 46 -2.43 -13.84 13.80
C HIS A 46 -1.47 -13.01 12.94
N ILE A 47 -1.71 -11.70 12.90
CA ILE A 47 -0.62 -10.74 12.66
C ILE A 47 -0.03 -10.43 14.04
N ALA A 48 1.29 -10.35 14.15
CA ALA A 48 1.93 -9.64 15.25
C ALA A 48 1.51 -8.16 15.13
N MET A 49 0.35 -7.86 15.72
CA MET A 49 -0.36 -6.59 15.60
C MET A 49 0.47 -5.46 16.23
N GLY A 50 1.10 -4.65 15.37
CA GLY A 50 1.63 -3.33 15.72
C GLY A 50 0.50 -2.31 15.95
N PRO A 51 0.77 -1.00 16.00
CA PRO A 51 -0.13 0.06 16.51
C PRO A 51 -1.39 0.35 15.65
N GLU A 52 -1.84 -0.62 14.86
CA GLU A 52 -3.00 -0.58 13.97
C GLU A 52 -4.36 -0.71 14.65
N LYS A 53 -4.41 -0.87 15.98
CA LYS A 53 -5.68 -0.69 16.69
C LYS A 53 -6.26 0.71 16.41
N LEU A 54 -5.39 1.69 16.10
CA LEU A 54 -5.64 2.98 15.44
C LEU A 54 -7.08 3.35 15.02
N TYR A 55 -7.47 2.88 13.84
CA TYR A 55 -8.64 3.30 13.07
C TYR A 55 -8.92 2.24 11.99
N PRO A 56 -9.61 1.13 12.31
CA PRO A 56 -9.82 0.03 11.37
C PRO A 56 -10.58 0.44 10.08
N ASP A 57 -11.29 1.57 10.11
CA ASP A 57 -12.12 2.05 9.01
C ASP A 57 -11.40 2.93 7.98
N CYS A 58 -10.14 3.31 8.21
CA CYS A 58 -9.40 4.26 7.35
C CYS A 58 -8.12 3.64 6.79
N LEU A 59 -8.25 2.57 6.00
CA LEU A 59 -7.09 1.83 5.47
C LEU A 59 -6.66 2.26 4.06
N LEU A 60 -7.35 3.23 3.44
CA LEU A 60 -7.07 3.62 2.06
C LEU A 60 -5.87 4.57 1.94
N GLY A 61 -5.08 4.34 0.89
CA GLY A 61 -3.92 5.14 0.52
C GLY A 61 -2.62 4.69 1.21
N PHE A 62 -1.54 4.67 0.42
CA PHE A 62 -0.19 4.34 0.90
C PHE A 62 0.83 5.44 0.65
N GLU A 63 0.46 6.44 -0.14
CA GLU A 63 1.36 7.48 -0.60
C GLU A 63 0.59 8.79 -0.68
N TYR A 64 1.29 9.90 -0.40
CA TYR A 64 0.70 11.22 -0.41
C TYR A 64 1.72 12.28 -0.82
N VAL A 65 1.19 13.44 -1.16
CA VAL A 65 1.92 14.70 -1.35
C VAL A 65 1.11 15.81 -0.69
N GLY A 66 1.80 16.84 -0.20
CA GLY A 66 1.12 17.96 0.42
C GLY A 66 2.09 18.99 0.98
N ARG A 67 1.60 19.73 1.97
CA ARG A 67 2.36 20.75 2.68
C ARG A 67 2.47 20.41 4.15
N ARG A 68 3.66 20.60 4.69
CA ARG A 68 3.86 20.60 6.14
C ARG A 68 3.10 21.74 6.78
N ALA A 69 2.35 21.47 7.84
CA ALA A 69 1.50 22.46 8.49
C ALA A 69 2.30 23.54 9.25
N ASP A 70 3.49 23.19 9.74
CA ASP A 70 4.38 24.06 10.51
C ASP A 70 5.27 24.94 9.62
N THR A 71 5.83 24.37 8.55
CA THR A 71 6.81 25.05 7.68
C THR A 71 6.23 25.50 6.33
N GLY A 72 5.12 24.90 5.88
CA GLY A 72 4.58 25.12 4.54
C GLY A 72 5.32 24.41 3.41
N GLU A 73 6.39 23.67 3.73
CA GLU A 73 7.24 22.98 2.77
C GLU A 73 6.49 21.89 1.99
N ARG A 74 6.88 21.71 0.73
CA ARG A 74 6.36 20.67 -0.16
C ARG A 74 6.95 19.32 0.23
N VAL A 75 6.09 18.40 0.62
CA VAL A 75 6.49 17.08 1.09
C VAL A 75 5.72 15.96 0.40
N MET A 76 6.37 14.81 0.32
CA MET A 76 5.84 13.57 -0.20
C MET A 76 6.15 12.44 0.78
N GLY A 77 5.36 11.38 0.79
CA GLY A 77 5.60 10.32 1.76
C GLY A 77 4.87 9.03 1.48
N LEU A 78 5.42 7.94 2.02
CA LEU A 78 4.92 6.58 1.89
C LEU A 78 4.68 6.01 3.29
N GLU A 79 3.42 5.75 3.64
CA GLU A 79 3.03 5.18 4.95
C GLU A 79 1.94 4.11 4.73
N PHE A 80 1.84 3.14 5.63
CA PHE A 80 0.78 2.15 5.57
C PHE A 80 -0.58 2.72 6.01
N GLY A 81 -1.51 2.82 5.06
CA GLY A 81 -2.90 3.21 5.30
C GLY A 81 -3.09 4.69 5.63
N ARG A 82 -4.34 5.15 5.64
CA ARG A 82 -4.77 6.52 6.03
C ARG A 82 -4.27 7.67 5.16
N MET A 83 -3.59 7.40 4.04
CA MET A 83 -3.04 8.45 3.18
C MET A 83 -4.07 9.02 2.19
N PHE A 84 -5.21 8.37 2.01
CA PHE A 84 -6.32 8.89 1.20
C PHE A 84 -7.19 9.86 2.02
N CYS A 85 -6.66 11.04 2.32
CA CYS A 85 -7.32 12.04 3.18
C CYS A 85 -6.90 13.48 2.81
N ASN A 86 -7.58 14.47 3.40
CA ASN A 86 -7.30 15.90 3.21
C ASN A 86 -6.24 16.46 4.17
N SER A 87 -5.97 15.77 5.27
CA SER A 87 -4.95 16.09 6.26
C SER A 87 -4.60 14.84 7.05
N VAL A 88 -3.32 14.66 7.35
CA VAL A 88 -2.81 13.51 8.10
C VAL A 88 -1.65 13.92 9.00
N ASN A 89 -1.57 13.29 10.16
CA ASN A 89 -0.39 13.36 11.01
C ASN A 89 0.53 12.21 10.62
N VAL A 90 1.72 12.55 10.13
CA VAL A 90 2.71 11.59 9.68
C VAL A 90 3.96 11.73 10.51
N ILE A 91 4.59 10.61 10.86
CA ILE A 91 5.88 10.61 11.54
C ILE A 91 6.96 10.96 10.51
N ASP A 92 7.93 11.81 10.87
CA ASP A 92 8.96 12.33 9.97
C ASP A 92 9.67 11.25 9.13
N LYS A 93 9.86 10.04 9.67
CA LYS A 93 10.44 8.88 8.96
C LYS A 93 9.70 8.55 7.64
N TYR A 94 8.39 8.76 7.58
CA TYR A 94 7.57 8.45 6.41
C TYR A 94 7.49 9.62 5.42
N MET A 95 8.23 10.70 5.65
CA MET A 95 8.16 11.95 4.91
C MET A 95 9.50 12.27 4.24
N SER A 96 9.44 12.83 3.04
CA SER A 96 10.59 13.36 2.30
C SER A 96 10.22 14.66 1.61
N SER A 97 11.20 15.49 1.28
CA SER A 97 11.00 16.68 0.45
C SER A 97 10.68 16.29 -1.00
N ILE A 98 9.91 17.13 -1.68
CA ILE A 98 9.67 16.98 -3.12
C ILE A 98 10.83 17.65 -3.88
N PRO A 99 11.49 16.98 -4.85
CA PRO A 99 12.43 17.62 -5.76
C PRO A 99 11.82 18.86 -6.44
N GLU A 100 12.58 19.95 -6.51
CA GLU A 100 12.07 21.27 -6.90
C GLU A 100 11.42 21.28 -8.29
N HIS A 101 11.97 20.50 -9.22
CA HIS A 101 11.51 20.39 -10.61
C HIS A 101 10.24 19.55 -10.79
N TRP A 102 9.77 18.82 -9.77
CA TRP A 102 8.52 18.07 -9.84
C TRP A 102 7.36 18.90 -9.29
N SER A 103 6.18 18.78 -9.89
CA SER A 103 4.89 19.12 -9.28
C SER A 103 4.49 18.08 -8.22
N MET A 104 3.51 18.41 -7.37
CA MET A 104 2.95 17.43 -6.42
C MET A 104 2.30 16.24 -7.15
N ALA A 105 1.57 16.51 -8.23
CA ALA A 105 0.93 15.46 -9.03
C ALA A 105 1.95 14.53 -9.68
N GLU A 106 3.11 15.06 -10.09
CA GLU A 106 4.23 14.26 -10.58
C GLU A 106 4.91 13.47 -9.46
N ALA A 107 5.20 14.10 -8.33
CA ALA A 107 5.93 13.48 -7.21
C ALA A 107 5.18 12.27 -6.62
N VAL A 108 3.85 12.33 -6.50
CA VAL A 108 3.06 11.21 -5.96
C VAL A 108 3.10 9.97 -6.86
N THR A 109 3.44 10.12 -8.15
CA THR A 109 3.57 8.96 -9.05
C THR A 109 4.81 8.12 -8.80
N VAL A 110 5.81 8.68 -8.09
CA VAL A 110 7.14 8.10 -7.92
C VAL A 110 7.22 7.14 -6.73
N LEU A 111 6.56 7.48 -5.62
CA LEU A 111 6.76 6.84 -4.30
C LEU A 111 6.62 5.31 -4.32
N SER A 112 5.40 4.79 -4.35
CA SER A 112 5.18 3.34 -4.21
C SER A 112 5.72 2.53 -5.40
N THR A 113 5.73 3.12 -6.58
CA THR A 113 6.18 2.46 -7.82
C THR A 113 7.69 2.25 -7.80
N TYR A 114 8.46 3.32 -7.62
CA TYR A 114 9.91 3.23 -7.56
C TYR A 114 10.41 2.58 -6.29
N SER A 115 9.69 2.68 -5.16
CA SER A 115 10.03 1.92 -3.95
C SER A 115 9.95 0.41 -4.22
N THR A 116 8.87 -0.04 -4.90
CA THR A 116 8.72 -1.45 -5.31
C THR A 116 9.86 -1.88 -6.25
N VAL A 117 10.24 -1.04 -7.21
CA VAL A 117 11.34 -1.33 -8.17
C VAL A 117 12.70 -1.33 -7.49
N HIS A 118 12.97 -0.36 -6.61
CA HIS A 118 14.21 -0.27 -5.86
C HIS A 118 14.42 -1.51 -4.98
N TYR A 119 13.39 -1.90 -4.22
CA TYR A 119 13.49 -3.10 -3.41
C TYR A 119 13.58 -4.37 -4.26
N GLY A 120 12.74 -4.50 -5.28
CA GLY A 120 12.66 -5.70 -6.12
C GLY A 120 13.86 -5.91 -7.04
N LEU A 121 14.13 -4.94 -7.93
CA LEU A 121 15.18 -5.08 -8.93
C LEU A 121 16.57 -4.77 -8.38
N ILE A 122 16.71 -3.68 -7.61
CA ILE A 122 18.04 -3.25 -7.14
C ILE A 122 18.47 -4.08 -5.93
N LYS A 123 17.65 -4.17 -4.88
CA LYS A 123 18.06 -4.87 -3.64
C LYS A 123 17.93 -6.39 -3.69
N LYS A 124 16.87 -6.92 -4.32
CA LYS A 124 16.59 -8.37 -4.30
C LYS A 124 17.14 -9.10 -5.52
N ALA A 125 16.88 -8.61 -6.74
CA ALA A 125 17.46 -9.21 -7.95
C ALA A 125 18.92 -8.81 -8.18
N ASN A 126 19.40 -7.75 -7.51
CA ASN A 126 20.74 -7.20 -7.74
C ASN A 126 21.00 -6.98 -9.24
N LEU A 127 20.06 -6.29 -9.89
CA LEU A 127 20.05 -6.05 -11.33
C LEU A 127 21.36 -5.42 -11.79
N ARG A 128 21.91 -5.96 -12.88
CA ARG A 128 23.18 -5.54 -13.46
C ARG A 128 22.99 -5.01 -14.87
N LYS A 129 24.00 -4.27 -15.29
CA LYS A 129 24.09 -3.78 -16.67
C LYS A 129 24.13 -4.95 -17.66
N ASP A 130 23.52 -4.74 -18.82
CA ASP A 130 23.42 -5.67 -19.95
C ASP A 130 22.62 -6.97 -19.64
N GLU A 131 21.95 -7.07 -18.49
CA GLU A 131 21.03 -8.17 -18.19
C GLU A 131 19.69 -8.01 -18.93
N SER A 132 19.09 -9.14 -19.31
CA SER A 132 17.77 -9.20 -19.90
C SER A 132 16.67 -9.25 -18.82
N VAL A 133 15.64 -8.41 -18.97
CA VAL A 133 14.58 -8.25 -17.96
C VAL A 133 13.20 -8.34 -18.61
N LEU A 134 12.38 -9.29 -18.16
CA LEU A 134 10.96 -9.35 -18.48
C LEU A 134 10.14 -8.57 -17.46
N ILE A 135 9.46 -7.52 -17.90
CA ILE A 135 8.60 -6.66 -17.08
C ILE A 135 7.14 -6.91 -17.43
N HIS A 136 6.40 -7.58 -16.55
CA HIS A 136 4.97 -7.77 -16.76
C HIS A 136 4.17 -6.49 -16.48
N SER A 137 3.07 -6.32 -17.23
CA SER A 137 2.19 -5.14 -17.12
C SER A 137 2.94 -3.81 -17.33
N GLY A 138 3.81 -3.74 -18.34
CA GLY A 138 4.77 -2.65 -18.57
C GLY A 138 4.15 -1.26 -18.67
N ALA A 139 2.90 -1.15 -19.15
CA ALA A 139 2.18 0.12 -19.24
C ALA A 139 1.59 0.62 -17.91
N GLY A 140 1.58 -0.19 -16.85
CA GLY A 140 1.15 0.20 -15.52
C GLY A 140 2.22 1.01 -14.77
N GLY A 141 1.87 1.63 -13.64
CA GLY A 141 2.80 2.50 -12.88
C GLY A 141 4.11 1.80 -12.46
N VAL A 142 4.02 0.60 -11.88
CA VAL A 142 5.23 -0.16 -11.48
C VAL A 142 6.05 -0.61 -12.71
N GLY A 143 5.37 -1.02 -13.79
CA GLY A 143 6.02 -1.41 -15.04
C GLY A 143 6.81 -0.27 -15.68
N GLN A 144 6.22 0.92 -15.76
CA GLN A 144 6.91 2.11 -16.29
C GLN A 144 8.12 2.51 -15.43
N ALA A 145 8.00 2.44 -14.10
CA ALA A 145 9.13 2.69 -13.20
C ALA A 145 10.25 1.66 -13.41
N ALA A 146 9.91 0.38 -13.55
CA ALA A 146 10.87 -0.68 -13.83
C ALA A 146 11.58 -0.46 -15.17
N ILE A 147 10.86 -0.08 -16.22
CA ILE A 147 11.41 0.25 -17.54
C ILE A 147 12.41 1.41 -17.44
N ASN A 148 12.08 2.48 -16.71
CA ASN A 148 12.97 3.63 -16.56
C ASN A 148 14.29 3.24 -15.84
N VAL A 149 14.20 2.43 -14.78
CA VAL A 149 15.38 1.90 -14.07
C VAL A 149 16.19 0.97 -14.98
N CYS A 150 15.55 0.01 -15.65
CA CYS A 150 16.25 -0.92 -16.55
C CYS A 150 16.96 -0.18 -17.69
N LYS A 151 16.36 0.87 -18.25
CA LYS A 151 17.01 1.72 -19.25
C LYS A 151 18.25 2.43 -18.70
N HIS A 152 18.16 2.96 -17.48
CA HIS A 152 19.29 3.62 -16.84
C HIS A 152 20.46 2.65 -16.59
N TYR A 153 20.15 1.38 -16.32
CA TYR A 153 21.13 0.31 -16.17
C TYR A 153 21.52 -0.34 -17.50
N GLU A 154 21.03 0.15 -18.65
CA GLU A 154 21.34 -0.40 -19.98
C GLU A 154 20.96 -1.89 -20.11
N CYS A 155 19.87 -2.31 -19.48
CA CYS A 155 19.33 -3.66 -19.56
C CYS A 155 18.55 -3.89 -20.87
N ASP A 156 18.49 -5.15 -21.31
CA ASP A 156 17.65 -5.59 -22.41
C ASP A 156 16.21 -5.81 -21.94
N ILE A 157 15.31 -4.89 -22.31
CA ILE A 157 13.94 -4.88 -21.79
C ILE A 157 13.00 -5.68 -22.70
N TYR A 158 12.33 -6.65 -22.11
CA TYR A 158 11.14 -7.33 -22.61
C TYR A 158 9.96 -6.93 -21.74
N ALA A 159 8.78 -6.76 -22.33
CA ALA A 159 7.61 -6.34 -21.57
C ALA A 159 6.36 -7.07 -22.02
N THR A 160 5.40 -7.22 -21.10
CA THR A 160 4.04 -7.63 -21.48
C THR A 160 3.03 -6.54 -21.19
N VAL A 161 1.98 -6.49 -22.00
CA VAL A 161 0.84 -5.56 -21.88
C VAL A 161 -0.48 -6.27 -22.17
N GLU A 162 -1.61 -5.69 -21.78
CA GLU A 162 -2.92 -6.32 -22.00
C GLU A 162 -3.62 -5.91 -23.29
N THR A 163 -3.19 -4.84 -23.96
CA THR A 163 -3.87 -4.31 -25.16
C THR A 163 -2.89 -3.72 -26.15
N GLU A 164 -3.29 -3.65 -27.42
CA GLU A 164 -2.50 -3.01 -28.47
C GLU A 164 -2.25 -1.53 -28.17
N THR A 165 -3.23 -0.81 -27.63
CA THR A 165 -3.06 0.60 -27.20
C THR A 165 -1.91 0.75 -26.20
N LYS A 166 -1.80 -0.18 -25.24
CA LYS A 166 -0.71 -0.19 -24.26
C LYS A 166 0.63 -0.59 -24.88
N LYS A 167 0.62 -1.48 -25.87
CA LYS A 167 1.82 -1.83 -26.66
C LYS A 167 2.36 -0.61 -27.40
N GLN A 168 1.50 0.08 -28.15
CA GLN A 168 1.85 1.31 -28.86
C GLN A 168 2.34 2.41 -27.91
N PHE A 169 1.75 2.51 -26.71
CA PHE A 169 2.26 3.43 -25.68
C PHE A 169 3.72 3.11 -25.30
N LEU A 170 4.09 1.84 -25.07
CA LEU A 170 5.46 1.46 -24.74
C LEU A 170 6.44 1.70 -25.90
N ILE A 171 6.02 1.45 -27.15
CA ILE A 171 6.83 1.74 -28.34
C ILE A 171 7.10 3.24 -28.44
N ASN A 172 6.04 4.06 -28.40
CA ASN A 172 6.15 5.49 -28.66
C ASN A 172 6.79 6.27 -27.50
N THR A 173 6.48 5.90 -26.26
CA THR A 173 6.90 6.66 -25.06
C THR A 173 8.20 6.11 -24.47
N HIS A 174 8.37 4.79 -24.52
CA HIS A 174 9.53 4.11 -23.95
C HIS A 174 10.45 3.51 -25.01
N ASN A 175 10.22 3.71 -26.32
CA ASN A 175 11.13 3.24 -27.38
C ASN A 175 11.55 1.78 -27.22
N ILE A 176 10.67 0.93 -26.69
CA ILE A 176 10.91 -0.51 -26.61
C ILE A 176 10.59 -1.08 -27.99
N PRO A 177 11.50 -1.87 -28.61
CA PRO A 177 11.23 -2.51 -29.89
C PRO A 177 9.95 -3.34 -29.86
N GLU A 178 9.18 -3.29 -30.95
CA GLU A 178 7.90 -3.99 -31.03
C GLU A 178 8.02 -5.49 -30.77
N ASN A 179 9.08 -6.11 -31.28
CA ASN A 179 9.38 -7.53 -31.11
C ASN A 179 9.82 -7.92 -29.68
N ARG A 180 9.84 -6.96 -28.74
CA ARG A 180 10.10 -7.18 -27.32
C ARG A 180 8.89 -6.85 -26.44
N ILE A 181 7.73 -6.61 -27.04
CA ILE A 181 6.48 -6.31 -26.33
C ILE A 181 5.40 -7.32 -26.71
N PHE A 182 4.94 -8.07 -25.72
CA PHE A 182 4.03 -9.21 -25.90
C PHE A 182 2.66 -8.96 -25.27
N ILE A 183 1.60 -9.51 -25.85
CA ILE A 183 0.24 -9.37 -25.30
C ILE A 183 -0.01 -10.49 -24.28
N SER A 184 -0.04 -10.16 -22.99
CA SER A 184 -0.25 -11.12 -21.91
C SER A 184 -1.73 -11.37 -21.58
N THR A 185 -2.65 -11.36 -22.56
CA THR A 185 -4.03 -11.81 -22.34
C THR A 185 -4.10 -13.31 -22.13
N ASP A 186 -3.18 -14.05 -22.74
CA ASP A 186 -3.01 -15.50 -22.63
C ASP A 186 -1.62 -15.88 -22.14
N VAL A 187 -1.27 -17.17 -22.20
CA VAL A 187 0.02 -17.74 -21.74
C VAL A 187 1.05 -17.89 -22.87
N TYR A 188 0.69 -17.52 -24.11
CA TYR A 188 1.56 -17.69 -25.29
C TYR A 188 2.78 -16.76 -25.30
N PHE A 189 2.87 -15.80 -24.39
CA PHE A 189 4.02 -14.91 -24.31
C PHE A 189 5.34 -15.65 -24.00
N ASN A 190 5.30 -16.86 -23.44
CA ASN A 190 6.52 -17.64 -23.21
C ASN A 190 7.20 -18.03 -24.52
N ASP A 191 6.44 -18.59 -25.47
CA ASP A 191 6.97 -19.00 -26.78
C ASP A 191 7.55 -17.79 -27.52
N GLU A 192 6.83 -16.66 -27.51
CA GLU A 192 7.29 -15.42 -28.15
C GLU A 192 8.58 -14.86 -27.51
N ILE A 193 8.72 -14.99 -26.19
CA ILE A 193 9.93 -14.57 -25.48
C ILE A 193 11.08 -15.52 -25.77
N MET A 194 10.84 -16.83 -25.77
CA MET A 194 11.86 -17.82 -26.12
C MET A 194 12.37 -17.59 -27.55
N ASP A 195 11.48 -17.33 -28.50
CA ASP A 195 11.86 -16.97 -29.86
C ASP A 195 12.66 -15.67 -29.91
N ALA A 196 12.25 -14.65 -29.15
CA ALA A 196 12.96 -13.37 -29.10
C ALA A 196 14.32 -13.42 -28.36
N THR A 197 14.58 -14.49 -27.61
CA THR A 197 15.79 -14.71 -26.81
C THR A 197 16.62 -15.91 -27.29
N ASP A 198 16.36 -16.42 -28.51
CA ASP A 198 17.03 -17.59 -29.08
C ASP A 198 17.02 -18.83 -28.13
N GLY A 199 15.90 -19.00 -27.42
CA GLY A 199 15.65 -20.07 -26.45
C GLY A 199 16.42 -19.94 -25.14
N GLN A 200 17.09 -18.81 -24.88
CA GLN A 200 17.84 -18.60 -23.63
C GLN A 200 16.94 -18.19 -22.47
N GLY A 201 15.82 -17.51 -22.72
CA GLY A 201 15.01 -16.86 -21.69
C GLY A 201 15.61 -15.54 -21.21
N VAL A 202 15.17 -15.05 -20.05
CA VAL A 202 15.60 -13.77 -19.47
C VAL A 202 16.27 -13.93 -18.10
N ASP A 203 17.21 -13.04 -17.79
CA ASP A 203 17.98 -13.05 -16.54
C ASP A 203 17.16 -12.67 -15.31
N VAL A 204 16.17 -11.78 -15.48
CA VAL A 204 15.28 -11.32 -14.42
C VAL A 204 13.84 -11.26 -14.92
N VAL A 205 12.91 -11.85 -14.17
CA VAL A 205 11.46 -11.67 -14.40
C VAL A 205 10.88 -10.85 -13.26
N PHE A 206 10.33 -9.68 -13.57
CA PHE A 206 9.64 -8.80 -12.64
C PHE A 206 8.12 -8.98 -12.78
N ASN A 207 7.57 -9.90 -11.98
CA ASN A 207 6.23 -10.43 -12.19
C ASN A 207 5.15 -9.83 -11.28
N SER A 208 4.04 -9.42 -11.90
CA SER A 208 2.80 -9.04 -11.24
C SER A 208 1.61 -9.94 -11.59
N LEU A 209 1.80 -10.89 -12.50
CA LEU A 209 0.75 -11.81 -12.95
C LEU A 209 0.52 -12.93 -11.93
N MET A 210 -0.60 -13.62 -12.10
CA MET A 210 -1.10 -14.63 -11.16
C MET A 210 -1.64 -15.86 -11.92
N GLY A 211 -1.83 -16.96 -11.20
CA GLY A 211 -2.32 -18.21 -11.76
C GLY A 211 -1.36 -18.80 -12.78
N GLU A 212 -1.88 -19.35 -13.87
CA GLU A 212 -1.09 -20.00 -14.93
C GLU A 212 -0.04 -19.06 -15.53
N LYS A 213 -0.36 -17.78 -15.69
CA LYS A 213 0.58 -16.76 -16.20
C LYS A 213 1.80 -16.55 -15.30
N LEU A 214 1.68 -16.82 -13.99
CA LEU A 214 2.84 -16.80 -13.10
C LEU A 214 3.77 -17.98 -13.41
N SER A 215 3.22 -19.18 -13.57
CA SER A 215 3.99 -20.36 -13.97
C SER A 215 4.65 -20.18 -15.33
N THR A 216 3.91 -19.65 -16.31
CA THR A 216 4.43 -19.28 -17.64
C THR A 216 5.57 -18.26 -17.54
N GLY A 217 5.41 -17.20 -16.74
CA GLY A 217 6.49 -16.23 -16.52
C GLY A 217 7.71 -16.83 -15.85
N PHE A 218 7.52 -17.84 -14.99
CA PHE A 218 8.63 -18.56 -14.35
C PHE A 218 9.43 -19.39 -15.35
N GLU A 219 8.75 -19.97 -16.35
CA GLU A 219 9.38 -20.70 -17.44
C GLU A 219 10.18 -19.81 -18.40
N CYS A 220 9.93 -18.48 -18.41
CA CYS A 220 10.70 -17.52 -19.19
C CYS A 220 12.12 -17.26 -18.66
N LEU A 221 12.50 -17.81 -17.51
CA LEU A 221 13.81 -17.57 -16.90
C LEU A 221 14.94 -18.28 -17.64
N ALA A 222 16.04 -17.56 -17.82
CA ALA A 222 17.33 -18.15 -18.17
C ALA A 222 17.94 -18.94 -17.01
N ILE A 223 19.00 -19.69 -17.30
CA ILE A 223 19.84 -20.34 -16.29
C ILE A 223 20.38 -19.27 -15.33
N SER A 224 20.35 -19.55 -14.02
CA SER A 224 20.71 -18.62 -12.95
C SER A 224 19.82 -17.37 -12.87
N GLY A 225 18.64 -17.40 -13.49
CA GLY A 225 17.69 -16.30 -13.50
C GLY A 225 17.08 -15.97 -12.14
N ARG A 226 16.55 -14.75 -11.99
CA ARG A 226 15.90 -14.28 -10.77
C ARG A 226 14.44 -13.89 -11.04
N PHE A 227 13.53 -14.54 -10.33
CA PHE A 227 12.11 -14.23 -10.35
C PHE A 227 11.72 -13.36 -9.17
N VAL A 228 11.21 -12.16 -9.44
CA VAL A 228 10.74 -11.22 -8.42
C VAL A 228 9.23 -11.07 -8.53
N GLN A 229 8.51 -11.68 -7.58
CA GLN A 229 7.06 -11.66 -7.47
C GLN A 229 6.60 -10.44 -6.66
N ILE A 230 5.91 -9.49 -7.31
CA ILE A 230 5.39 -8.26 -6.66
C ILE A 230 3.87 -8.29 -6.43
N GLY A 231 3.16 -9.15 -7.17
CA GLY A 231 1.74 -9.40 -6.97
C GLY A 231 1.54 -10.19 -5.68
N ARG A 232 0.51 -9.86 -4.89
CA ARG A 232 0.10 -10.75 -3.80
C ARG A 232 -0.39 -12.03 -4.44
N TYR A 233 0.43 -13.06 -4.32
CA TYR A 233 0.04 -14.43 -4.62
C TYR A 233 -1.22 -14.71 -3.82
N ASP A 234 -2.30 -15.15 -4.47
CA ASP A 234 -3.36 -15.82 -3.73
C ASP A 234 -2.71 -17.10 -3.18
N THR A 235 -2.23 -17.03 -1.94
CA THR A 235 -1.77 -18.16 -1.13
C THR A 235 -2.87 -19.20 -0.90
N ILE A 236 -4.02 -19.05 -1.55
CA ILE A 236 -5.26 -19.77 -1.35
C ILE A 236 -5.29 -21.09 -2.13
N ASP A 237 -4.38 -21.34 -3.08
CA ASP A 237 -4.53 -22.53 -3.94
C ASP A 237 -3.29 -23.38 -4.17
N GLY A 238 -2.31 -23.38 -3.23
CA GLY A 238 -1.27 -24.43 -3.16
C GLY A 238 -0.54 -24.76 -4.48
N LYS A 239 -0.51 -23.84 -5.46
CA LYS A 239 -0.03 -24.16 -6.80
C LYS A 239 1.47 -24.41 -6.77
N GLN A 240 1.87 -25.47 -7.47
CA GLN A 240 3.26 -25.86 -7.57
C GLN A 240 3.94 -25.01 -8.65
N LEU A 241 5.15 -24.53 -8.34
CA LEU A 241 6.02 -23.95 -9.36
C LEU A 241 6.54 -25.09 -10.25
N PRO A 242 6.55 -24.93 -11.59
CA PRO A 242 6.95 -25.98 -12.51
C PRO A 242 8.49 -26.12 -12.50
N ILE A 243 9.06 -26.76 -11.47
CA ILE A 243 10.50 -27.03 -11.41
C ILE A 243 10.81 -28.23 -12.32
N ASN A 244 11.51 -27.98 -13.42
CA ASN A 244 11.95 -28.98 -14.39
C ASN A 244 13.47 -28.90 -14.63
N ASP A 245 14.03 -29.79 -15.46
CA ASP A 245 15.48 -29.89 -15.68
C ASP A 245 16.12 -28.65 -16.36
N SER A 246 15.30 -27.79 -16.96
CA SER A 246 15.72 -26.52 -17.56
C SER A 246 15.90 -25.40 -16.52
N ILE A 247 15.31 -25.55 -15.34
CA ILE A 247 15.38 -24.59 -14.23
C ILE A 247 16.60 -24.91 -13.37
N ARG A 248 17.67 -24.11 -13.54
CA ARG A 248 18.96 -24.32 -12.88
C ARG A 248 19.43 -23.05 -12.22
N ASP A 249 19.82 -23.15 -10.94
CA ASP A 249 20.41 -22.05 -10.15
C ASP A 249 19.51 -20.80 -10.02
N ILE A 250 18.19 -20.99 -10.10
CA ILE A 250 17.22 -19.89 -10.07
C ILE A 250 16.94 -19.40 -8.65
N GLN A 251 16.72 -18.09 -8.51
CA GLN A 251 16.24 -17.46 -7.29
C GLN A 251 14.79 -17.01 -7.44
N PHE A 252 13.93 -17.34 -6.47
CA PHE A 252 12.55 -16.87 -6.41
C PHE A 252 12.36 -16.00 -5.16
N THR A 253 11.94 -14.75 -5.35
CA THR A 253 11.70 -13.80 -4.25
C THR A 253 10.30 -13.19 -4.36
N THR A 254 9.51 -13.30 -3.30
CA THR A 254 8.27 -12.53 -3.16
C THR A 254 8.52 -11.27 -2.35
N ILE A 255 8.00 -10.14 -2.81
CA ILE A 255 8.13 -8.85 -2.11
C ILE A 255 6.77 -8.30 -1.70
N PHE A 256 6.67 -7.93 -0.42
CA PHE A 256 5.52 -7.29 0.19
C PHE A 256 5.96 -5.94 0.77
N MET A 257 5.78 -4.86 -0.01
CA MET A 257 6.32 -3.55 0.34
C MET A 257 5.76 -2.99 1.63
N ASP A 258 4.49 -3.28 1.94
CA ASP A 258 3.86 -2.98 3.22
C ASP A 258 4.65 -3.57 4.39
N TYR A 259 5.01 -4.84 4.30
CA TYR A 259 5.83 -5.49 5.33
C TYR A 259 7.22 -4.84 5.45
N VAL A 260 7.86 -4.51 4.31
CA VAL A 260 9.18 -3.86 4.31
C VAL A 260 9.11 -2.49 4.98
N ILE A 261 8.15 -1.65 4.60
CA ILE A 261 7.99 -0.28 5.12
C ILE A 261 7.71 -0.27 6.63
N MET A 262 6.93 -1.26 7.10
CA MET A 262 6.55 -1.37 8.51
C MET A 262 7.68 -1.94 9.39
N ASN A 263 8.47 -2.88 8.89
CA ASN A 263 9.41 -3.65 9.71
C ASN A 263 10.88 -3.28 9.50
N ASP A 264 11.24 -2.66 8.38
CA ASP A 264 12.58 -2.14 8.14
C ASP A 264 12.62 -0.64 8.47
N SER A 265 13.31 -0.31 9.56
CA SER A 265 13.43 1.08 10.00
C SER A 265 14.29 1.95 9.10
N HIS A 266 15.16 1.37 8.27
CA HIS A 266 16.15 2.09 7.48
C HIS A 266 15.80 2.15 5.99
N TYR A 267 14.93 1.26 5.53
CA TYR A 267 14.61 1.15 4.11
C TYR A 267 14.06 2.44 3.49
N LEU A 268 13.21 3.19 4.21
CA LEU A 268 12.65 4.44 3.66
C LEU A 268 13.69 5.52 3.51
N ASP A 269 14.58 5.68 4.48
CA ASP A 269 15.68 6.64 4.40
C ASP A 269 16.58 6.31 3.19
N GLU A 270 16.95 5.04 3.03
CA GLU A 270 17.73 4.56 1.89
C GLU A 270 16.99 4.78 0.55
N PHE A 271 15.69 4.51 0.51
CA PHE A 271 14.89 4.73 -0.69
C PHE A 271 14.79 6.22 -1.04
N TYR A 272 14.57 7.10 -0.06
CA TYR A 272 14.51 8.53 -0.29
C TYR A 272 15.86 9.10 -0.74
N ASP A 273 16.97 8.64 -0.16
CA ASP A 273 18.32 9.01 -0.62
C ASP A 273 18.57 8.56 -2.06
N TRP A 274 18.23 7.30 -2.38
CA TRP A 274 18.30 6.78 -3.74
C TRP A 274 17.39 7.57 -4.70
N MET A 275 16.20 7.94 -4.25
CA MET A 275 15.24 8.73 -5.02
C MET A 275 15.80 10.10 -5.38
N HIS A 276 16.28 10.85 -4.38
CA HIS A 276 16.85 12.18 -4.57
C HIS A 276 18.06 12.15 -5.49
N LYS A 277 18.98 11.20 -5.27
CA LYS A 277 20.19 11.01 -6.10
C LYS A 277 19.87 10.74 -7.57
N ASN A 278 18.76 10.08 -7.85
CA ASN A 278 18.38 9.62 -9.19
C ASN A 278 17.24 10.44 -9.83
N SER A 279 16.82 11.54 -9.19
CA SER A 279 15.72 12.39 -9.67
C SER A 279 16.06 13.25 -10.90
N THR A 280 17.35 13.34 -11.25
CA THR A 280 17.87 14.19 -12.33
C THR A 280 18.57 13.43 -13.47
N ASN A 281 18.74 12.11 -13.35
CA ASN A 281 19.55 11.29 -14.27
C ASN A 281 18.72 10.29 -15.10
N ASN A 282 17.42 10.57 -15.27
CA ASN A 282 16.43 9.73 -15.99
C ASN A 282 16.17 8.32 -15.42
N CYS A 283 16.91 7.89 -14.39
CA CYS A 283 16.61 6.65 -13.67
C CYS A 283 15.24 6.75 -13.00
N ILE A 284 14.99 7.88 -12.31
CA ILE A 284 13.70 8.19 -11.70
C ILE A 284 13.12 9.42 -12.35
N LYS A 285 11.91 9.27 -12.86
CA LYS A 285 11.12 10.38 -13.39
C LYS A 285 9.65 10.19 -13.03
N PRO A 286 8.87 11.27 -12.97
CA PRO A 286 7.42 11.18 -12.85
C PRO A 286 6.85 10.29 -13.96
N LEU A 287 5.87 9.47 -13.60
CA LEU A 287 5.22 8.54 -14.52
C LEU A 287 4.06 9.23 -15.23
N ASN A 288 3.53 8.61 -16.29
CA ASN A 288 2.25 9.06 -16.84
C ASN A 288 1.14 8.91 -15.78
N TYR A 289 0.22 9.87 -15.71
CA TYR A 289 -0.89 9.80 -14.78
C TYR A 289 -2.19 10.42 -15.30
N THR A 290 -3.31 9.95 -14.76
CA THR A 290 -4.65 10.52 -14.96
C THR A 290 -5.14 11.12 -13.65
N VAL A 291 -5.59 12.38 -13.67
CA VAL A 291 -6.07 13.08 -12.47
C VAL A 291 -7.59 13.03 -12.38
N PHE A 292 -8.11 12.73 -11.20
CA PHE A 292 -9.51 12.90 -10.81
C PHE A 292 -9.59 13.87 -9.64
N GLU A 293 -10.65 14.68 -9.59
CA GLU A 293 -10.93 15.51 -8.43
C GLU A 293 -11.40 14.63 -7.25
N ALA A 294 -11.19 15.09 -6.02
CA ALA A 294 -11.62 14.36 -4.81
C ALA A 294 -13.12 13.97 -4.80
N LYS A 295 -13.98 14.83 -5.36
CA LYS A 295 -15.42 14.57 -5.50
C LYS A 295 -15.75 13.45 -6.49
N ASP A 296 -14.82 13.14 -7.40
CA ASP A 296 -14.93 12.12 -8.44
C ASP A 296 -14.09 10.88 -8.09
N ALA A 297 -13.78 10.67 -6.81
CA ALA A 297 -13.01 9.52 -6.34
C ALA A 297 -13.63 8.18 -6.77
N ASP A 298 -14.97 8.07 -6.78
CA ASP A 298 -15.68 6.89 -7.25
C ASP A 298 -15.35 6.56 -8.72
N LYS A 299 -15.29 7.58 -9.58
CA LYS A 299 -14.90 7.45 -10.99
C LYS A 299 -13.44 7.02 -11.11
N ALA A 300 -12.55 7.55 -10.25
CA ALA A 300 -11.15 7.14 -10.21
C ALA A 300 -11.02 5.64 -9.90
N PHE A 301 -11.76 5.13 -8.91
CA PHE A 301 -11.78 3.70 -8.57
C PHE A 301 -12.37 2.84 -9.69
N ARG A 302 -13.46 3.28 -10.35
CA ARG A 302 -14.04 2.56 -11.51
C ARG A 302 -13.06 2.51 -12.68
N TYR A 303 -12.41 3.64 -13.00
CA TYR A 303 -11.39 3.71 -14.05
C TYR A 303 -10.20 2.81 -13.73
N MET A 304 -9.75 2.77 -12.48
CA MET A 304 -8.71 1.83 -12.03
C MET A 304 -9.13 0.37 -12.29
N THR A 305 -10.36 0.02 -11.89
CA THR A 305 -10.93 -1.33 -11.97
C THR A 305 -11.07 -1.82 -13.42
N SER A 306 -11.37 -0.90 -14.37
CA SER A 306 -11.42 -1.23 -15.81
C SER A 306 -10.09 -1.79 -16.34
N GLY A 307 -8.97 -1.41 -15.72
CA GLY A 307 -7.63 -1.75 -16.18
C GLY A 307 -7.21 -1.04 -17.47
N GLU A 308 -7.98 -0.07 -17.97
CA GLU A 308 -7.67 0.69 -19.20
C GLU A 308 -6.57 1.75 -18.98
N HIS A 309 -6.36 2.16 -17.72
CA HIS A 309 -5.39 3.18 -17.37
C HIS A 309 -3.96 2.84 -17.78
N ILE A 310 -3.23 3.88 -18.16
CA ILE A 310 -1.80 3.87 -18.41
C ILE A 310 -1.15 4.71 -17.32
N GLY A 311 -0.17 4.13 -16.62
CA GLY A 311 0.53 4.79 -15.52
C GLY A 311 -0.29 4.85 -14.23
N LYS A 312 -0.28 5.99 -13.53
CA LYS A 312 -0.89 6.18 -12.20
C LYS A 312 -2.24 6.91 -12.29
N ILE A 313 -3.11 6.66 -11.32
CA ILE A 313 -4.34 7.42 -11.11
C ILE A 313 -4.13 8.27 -9.87
N VAL A 314 -4.32 9.58 -10.00
CA VAL A 314 -4.10 10.55 -8.93
C VAL A 314 -5.44 11.17 -8.57
N VAL A 315 -5.80 11.12 -7.28
CA VAL A 315 -6.96 11.86 -6.76
C VAL A 315 -6.46 13.16 -6.14
N LYS A 316 -6.82 14.28 -6.76
CA LYS A 316 -6.42 15.61 -6.34
C LYS A 316 -7.35 16.13 -5.25
N MET A 317 -6.81 16.26 -4.04
CA MET A 317 -7.54 16.80 -2.88
C MET A 317 -7.52 18.33 -2.83
N ARG A 318 -6.46 18.95 -3.33
CA ARG A 318 -6.27 20.41 -3.42
C ARG A 318 -5.46 20.74 -4.68
N ASP A 319 -5.68 21.93 -5.23
CA ASP A 319 -4.81 22.48 -6.26
C ASP A 319 -3.45 22.86 -5.68
N GLU A 320 -2.38 22.54 -6.41
CA GLU A 320 -1.04 23.02 -6.09
C GLU A 320 -0.90 24.49 -6.51
N GLU A 321 -0.29 25.30 -5.64
CA GLU A 321 -0.04 26.71 -5.91
C GLU A 321 0.99 26.89 -7.03
N SER A 322 0.72 27.81 -7.96
CA SER A 322 1.54 28.01 -9.16
C SER A 322 3.01 28.35 -8.88
N GLU A 323 3.28 29.05 -7.78
CA GLU A 323 4.63 29.46 -7.38
C GLU A 323 5.46 28.31 -6.79
N ARG A 324 4.81 27.21 -6.33
CA ARG A 324 5.45 26.03 -5.71
C ARG A 324 6.45 26.35 -4.58
N THR A 325 6.35 27.53 -3.98
CA THR A 325 7.12 27.96 -2.81
C THR A 325 6.48 27.45 -1.53
N ALA A 326 7.23 27.49 -0.42
CA ALA A 326 6.66 27.24 0.91
C ALA A 326 5.64 28.33 1.24
N ILE A 327 4.43 27.94 1.64
CA ILE A 327 3.36 28.89 1.99
C ILE A 327 2.99 28.76 3.46
N THR A 328 2.73 29.88 4.10
CA THR A 328 2.32 29.94 5.51
C THR A 328 0.80 29.78 5.71
N PHE A 329 0.02 29.72 4.62
CA PHE A 329 -1.43 29.53 4.65
C PHE A 329 -1.86 28.44 3.68
N ILE A 330 -2.29 27.29 4.20
CA ILE A 330 -2.86 26.20 3.41
C ILE A 330 -4.31 26.56 3.07
N ARG A 331 -4.67 26.59 1.79
CA ARG A 331 -6.04 26.87 1.35
C ARG A 331 -7.03 25.87 1.97
N PRO A 332 -8.24 26.31 2.36
CA PRO A 332 -9.28 25.41 2.84
C PRO A 332 -9.58 24.34 1.79
N VAL A 333 -9.88 23.12 2.27
CA VAL A 333 -10.24 21.98 1.42
C VAL A 333 -11.52 22.35 0.64
N PRO A 334 -11.67 21.93 -0.63
CA PRO A 334 -12.96 22.03 -1.31
C PRO A 334 -14.10 21.48 -0.46
N GLU A 335 -15.32 22.01 -0.60
CA GLU A 335 -16.50 21.46 0.06
C GLU A 335 -16.71 20.01 -0.38
N LEU A 336 -16.32 19.06 0.48
CA LEU A 336 -16.56 17.64 0.29
C LEU A 336 -17.80 17.25 1.09
N LEU A 337 -18.72 16.55 0.44
CA LEU A 337 -19.81 15.87 1.15
C LEU A 337 -19.21 14.72 1.96
N VAL A 338 -19.10 14.91 3.27
CA VAL A 338 -18.52 13.93 4.20
C VAL A 338 -19.61 13.33 5.08
N SER A 339 -19.55 12.03 5.30
CA SER A 339 -20.30 11.41 6.40
C SER A 339 -19.68 11.84 7.71
N VAL A 340 -20.49 12.38 8.62
CA VAL A 340 -20.01 12.79 9.94
C VAL A 340 -19.87 11.54 10.80
N LYS A 341 -18.62 11.25 11.19
CA LYS A 341 -18.31 10.24 12.20
C LYS A 341 -17.74 10.93 13.44
N THR A 342 -18.27 10.56 14.60
CA THR A 342 -17.83 11.13 15.88
C THR A 342 -16.62 10.35 16.38
N TYR A 343 -15.55 11.08 16.71
CA TYR A 343 -14.36 10.54 17.34
C TYR A 343 -14.13 11.24 18.69
N PHE A 344 -13.57 10.52 19.65
CA PHE A 344 -13.22 11.08 20.96
C PHE A 344 -11.81 11.66 20.93
N ASN A 345 -11.60 12.74 21.70
CA ASN A 345 -10.29 13.35 21.86
C ASN A 345 -9.52 12.55 22.92
N PRO A 346 -8.36 11.95 22.57
CA PRO A 346 -7.62 11.10 23.49
C PRO A 346 -7.04 11.86 24.70
N ASN A 347 -7.00 13.19 24.64
CA ASN A 347 -6.52 14.06 25.72
C ASN A 347 -7.64 14.61 26.61
N LYS A 348 -8.89 14.16 26.44
CA LYS A 348 -10.05 14.58 27.24
C LYS A 348 -10.63 13.41 28.03
N VAL A 349 -11.24 13.74 29.16
CA VAL A 349 -12.02 12.79 29.97
C VAL A 349 -13.50 12.99 29.66
N TYR A 350 -14.22 11.88 29.48
CA TYR A 350 -15.64 11.85 29.18
C TYR A 350 -16.39 11.22 30.35
N ILE A 351 -17.39 11.92 30.89
CA ILE A 351 -18.20 11.47 32.01
C ILE A 351 -19.55 11.00 31.46
N ILE A 352 -19.90 9.74 31.71
CA ILE A 352 -21.19 9.16 31.34
C ILE A 352 -21.93 8.80 32.61
N THR A 353 -23.03 9.52 32.88
CA THR A 353 -23.87 9.29 34.08
C THR A 353 -25.05 8.37 33.74
N GLY A 354 -25.44 7.49 34.66
CA GLY A 354 -26.65 6.66 34.52
C GLY A 354 -26.45 5.38 33.70
N VAL A 355 -25.22 4.88 33.59
CA VAL A 355 -24.91 3.63 32.90
C VAL A 355 -25.35 2.45 33.76
N THR A 356 -26.21 1.59 33.22
CA THR A 356 -26.56 0.29 33.83
C THR A 356 -25.52 -0.77 33.47
N ALA A 357 -25.36 -1.82 34.27
CA ALA A 357 -24.48 -2.95 33.94
C ALA A 357 -24.69 -3.52 32.51
N SER A 358 -25.91 -3.50 31.97
CA SER A 358 -26.23 -3.92 30.59
C SER A 358 -25.78 -2.94 29.51
N ALA A 359 -25.63 -1.65 29.83
CA ALA A 359 -25.14 -0.62 28.89
C ALA A 359 -23.60 -0.59 28.81
N ILE A 360 -22.90 -1.20 29.77
CA ILE A 360 -21.44 -1.35 29.75
C ILE A 360 -21.01 -2.24 28.59
N ASP A 361 -21.75 -3.30 28.28
CA ASP A 361 -21.46 -4.16 27.12
C ASP A 361 -21.68 -3.43 25.78
N GLN A 362 -22.60 -2.46 25.71
CA GLN A 362 -22.75 -1.59 24.54
C GLN A 362 -21.62 -0.55 24.43
N CYS A 363 -20.98 -0.21 25.55
CA CYS A 363 -19.81 0.68 25.58
C CYS A 363 -18.50 -0.03 25.16
N SER A 364 -18.49 -1.36 24.98
CA SER A 364 -17.31 -2.09 24.49
C SER A 364 -16.85 -1.60 23.11
N GLY A 365 -17.77 -1.21 22.23
CA GLY A 365 -17.45 -0.57 20.94
C GLY A 365 -16.94 0.88 21.06
N ILE A 366 -17.02 1.49 22.24
CA ILE A 366 -16.46 2.83 22.55
C ILE A 366 -14.98 2.73 22.95
N GLU A 367 -14.55 1.59 23.52
CA GLU A 367 -13.14 1.34 23.84
C GLU A 367 -12.26 1.27 22.56
N ASP A 368 -12.84 0.81 21.44
CA ASP A 368 -12.21 0.85 20.11
C ASP A 368 -12.02 2.29 19.54
N MET A 369 -12.54 3.31 20.25
CA MET A 369 -12.45 4.74 19.89
C MET A 369 -11.53 5.57 20.80
N TYR A 370 -10.53 4.97 21.46
CA TYR A 370 -9.49 5.66 22.27
C TYR A 370 -9.99 6.35 23.52
N LEU A 371 -10.61 5.60 24.43
CA LEU A 371 -11.04 6.16 25.70
C LEU A 371 -10.26 5.61 26.90
N SER A 372 -9.98 6.50 27.86
CA SER A 372 -10.12 6.15 29.28
C SER A 372 -11.56 6.49 29.69
N ILE A 373 -12.41 5.46 29.81
CA ILE A 373 -13.78 5.61 30.32
C ILE A 373 -13.76 5.47 31.83
N THR A 374 -14.37 6.41 32.55
CA THR A 374 -14.75 6.20 33.96
C THR A 374 -16.26 6.05 34.01
N LEU A 375 -16.74 4.88 34.44
CA LEU A 375 -18.16 4.54 34.56
C LEU A 375 -18.60 4.68 36.02
N THR A 376 -19.72 5.37 36.25
CA THR A 376 -20.27 5.57 37.60
C THR A 376 -21.69 5.00 37.69
N GLU A 377 -21.89 3.98 38.52
CA GLU A 377 -23.21 3.42 38.84
C GLU A 377 -23.62 3.86 40.26
N LEU A 378 -24.73 4.60 40.38
CA LEU A 378 -25.16 5.23 41.65
C LEU A 378 -25.91 4.29 42.60
N GLN A 379 -26.24 3.05 42.21
CA GLN A 379 -27.18 2.21 42.96
C GLN A 379 -26.58 1.02 43.74
N ASN A 380 -25.27 0.77 43.72
CA ASN A 380 -24.68 -0.44 44.33
C ASN A 380 -23.48 -0.23 45.27
N MET A 381 -23.44 0.87 46.03
CA MET A 381 -22.56 0.95 47.20
C MET A 381 -23.18 0.22 48.40
N ARG A 382 -23.05 -1.11 48.43
CA ARG A 382 -23.06 -1.83 49.71
C ARG A 382 -21.75 -1.49 50.44
N PRO A 383 -21.71 -1.42 51.78
CA PRO A 383 -20.57 -0.88 52.54
C PRO A 383 -19.21 -1.57 52.36
N ASN A 384 -19.12 -2.64 51.55
CA ASN A 384 -17.93 -3.49 51.41
C ASN A 384 -17.58 -3.88 49.94
N SER A 385 -18.15 -3.24 48.92
CA SER A 385 -17.71 -3.49 47.53
C SER A 385 -16.46 -2.66 47.17
N LYS A 386 -15.40 -3.32 46.70
CA LYS A 386 -14.19 -2.66 46.19
C LYS A 386 -14.52 -1.91 44.89
N PRO A 387 -13.97 -0.70 44.66
CA PRO A 387 -14.13 0.01 43.39
C PRO A 387 -13.54 -0.81 42.24
N ILE A 388 -14.28 -0.92 41.14
CA ILE A 388 -13.79 -1.53 39.89
C ILE A 388 -13.18 -0.41 39.04
N THR A 389 -11.88 -0.17 39.19
CA THR A 389 -11.10 0.58 38.21
C THR A 389 -10.56 -0.37 37.16
N ARG A 390 -11.01 -0.25 35.90
CA ARG A 390 -10.27 -0.81 34.76
C ARG A 390 -9.29 0.23 34.27
N SER A 391 -8.00 0.00 34.53
CA SER A 391 -6.93 0.72 33.81
C SER A 391 -7.09 0.42 32.32
N PRO A 392 -6.76 1.36 31.41
CA PRO A 392 -6.51 0.98 30.02
C PRO A 392 -5.48 -0.16 30.06
N VAL A 393 -5.73 -1.20 29.26
CA VAL A 393 -4.77 -2.27 29.01
C VAL A 393 -3.44 -1.58 28.72
N SER A 394 -2.45 -1.81 29.58
CA SER A 394 -1.09 -1.35 29.33
C SER A 394 -0.73 -1.76 27.91
N ALA A 395 -0.46 -0.80 27.04
CA ALA A 395 0.17 -1.09 25.76
C ALA A 395 1.38 -1.98 26.07
N LEU A 396 1.30 -3.23 25.65
CA LEU A 396 2.34 -4.23 25.85
C LEU A 396 3.65 -3.62 25.34
N ARG A 397 4.58 -3.32 26.26
CA ARG A 397 5.98 -3.18 25.88
C ARG A 397 6.40 -4.51 25.24
N PRO A 398 7.15 -4.53 24.13
CA PRO A 398 7.74 -5.75 23.64
C PRO A 398 8.79 -6.21 24.65
N THR A 399 8.46 -7.18 25.49
CA THR A 399 9.44 -7.92 26.27
C THR A 399 10.10 -8.92 25.34
N TYR A 400 11.28 -8.58 24.81
CA TYR A 400 12.20 -9.57 24.27
C TYR A 400 12.77 -10.36 25.46
N SER A 401 12.26 -11.57 25.69
CA SER A 401 12.86 -12.51 26.62
C SER A 401 14.13 -13.08 25.97
N ASN A 402 15.28 -12.61 26.43
CA ASN A 402 16.58 -13.24 26.18
C ASN A 402 16.72 -14.43 27.15
N PRO A 403 16.77 -15.69 26.68
CA PRO A 403 16.79 -16.85 27.57
C PRO A 403 18.23 -17.14 27.98
N ASN A 404 18.84 -16.26 28.79
CA ASN A 404 20.03 -16.54 29.61
C ASN A 404 20.47 -15.27 30.35
N LYS A 405 20.00 -15.08 31.60
CA LYS A 405 20.82 -14.53 32.71
C LYS A 405 20.03 -14.49 34.02
N GLN A 406 20.58 -15.17 35.02
CA GLN A 406 20.15 -15.17 36.41
C GLN A 406 20.50 -13.85 37.11
N SER A 407 19.62 -13.47 38.06
CA SER A 407 19.82 -12.70 39.30
C SER A 407 20.92 -11.63 39.42
N GLY A 408 20.54 -10.42 39.82
CA GLY A 408 21.44 -9.45 40.44
C GLY A 408 20.79 -8.07 40.65
N ASN A 409 20.78 -7.59 41.89
CA ASN A 409 20.09 -6.39 42.37
C ASN A 409 20.63 -5.03 41.84
N THR A 410 19.71 -4.06 41.86
CA THR A 410 19.81 -2.63 42.24
C THR A 410 20.16 -1.50 41.23
N LEU A 411 19.20 -0.55 41.21
CA LEU A 411 19.28 0.94 41.21
C LEU A 411 19.57 1.71 39.91
N GLY A 412 18.54 2.48 39.50
CA GLY A 412 18.74 3.90 39.18
C GLY A 412 17.89 4.49 38.05
N ILE A 413 17.10 5.52 38.41
CA ILE A 413 16.79 6.75 37.64
C ILE A 413 15.39 6.90 36.97
N LYS A 414 14.58 7.70 37.68
CA LYS A 414 13.54 8.70 37.33
C LYS A 414 12.30 8.32 36.47
N PRO A 415 11.07 8.55 36.99
CA PRO A 415 9.86 8.61 36.18
C PRO A 415 9.67 10.00 35.56
N LEU A 416 9.32 10.06 34.27
CA LEU A 416 8.84 11.30 33.63
C LEU A 416 7.39 11.11 33.16
N LYS A 417 6.50 11.76 33.93
CA LYS A 417 5.17 12.30 33.58
C LYS A 417 4.34 11.53 32.55
N SER A 418 3.59 10.52 33.01
CA SER A 418 2.25 10.29 32.46
C SER A 418 1.29 11.23 33.21
N ASN A 419 0.48 11.98 32.47
CA ASN A 419 -0.63 12.74 33.05
C ASN A 419 -1.70 11.75 33.53
N GLN A 420 -1.50 11.17 34.71
CA GLN A 420 -2.59 10.59 35.50
C GLN A 420 -3.35 11.75 36.14
N ILE A 421 -4.53 12.06 35.63
CA ILE A 421 -5.45 12.97 36.31
C ILE A 421 -6.28 12.13 37.29
N THR A 422 -5.96 12.30 38.57
CA THR A 422 -6.80 11.94 39.73
C THR A 422 -7.89 13.00 39.92
N ILE A 423 -8.91 12.69 40.76
CA ILE A 423 -9.80 13.59 41.56
C ILE A 423 -11.27 13.43 41.14
N CYS A 424 -12.29 13.37 42.01
CA CYS A 424 -12.44 13.11 43.46
C CYS A 424 -13.92 12.74 43.67
N PHE A 425 -14.20 11.97 44.72
CA PHE A 425 -15.54 11.83 45.27
C PHE A 425 -15.85 13.03 46.16
N GLN A 426 -17.06 13.55 46.10
CA GLN A 426 -17.59 14.36 47.19
C GLN A 426 -18.90 13.75 47.69
N ILE A 427 -18.94 13.71 49.02
CA ILE A 427 -19.77 12.92 49.94
C ILE A 427 -21.24 13.31 49.87
#